data_AF-A0A8B6EAM6-F1
#
_entry.id   AF-A0A8B6EAM6-F1
#
_cell.length_a   1.000
_cell.length_b   1.000
_cell.length_c   1.000
_cell.angle_alpha   90.00
_cell.angle_beta   90.00
_cell.angle_gamma   90.00
#
_symmetry.space_group_name_H-M   'P 1'
#
loop_
_entity.id
_entity.type
_entity.pdbx_description
1 polymer ?
#
loop_
_entity_poly.entity_id
_entity_poly.type
_entity_poly.pdbx_seq_one_letter_code
_entity_poly.pdbx_strand_id
1 'polypeptide(L)'
;MDNILLALAGTSFFKYAAYMYMSKRSYQCVGTVSELYLYPVKSCKGLKVNSLRCTRLGVEYDGMYDRHWVFATEKDGQWITQRQEPRMALISISLHGDEVHFDAPGMTTLKLPKDPKKDQCKVKKVQVKMDIIDSLDCGTEAAAWISKFLGRKMCLHYSPSDMEKRDAVNAQKLWSHDAKKGDLFAFSDYCAYMMLSQSGLDELNNRLAEPVTCLNFRSNIIVKGCPPYDEDEWDVIKIRKAKFRNIDACTRCILTTVDPFKGEKSKDEEPLKTLQTYRAFEPYPPSKPLFGIHLANDVEDVIHVGDPIYAIRK
;
A
#
# COMPACT_ATOMS: atom_id res chain seq x y z
N MET A 1 -10.97 27.43 53.79
CA MET A 1 -10.37 27.84 52.51
C MET A 1 -9.96 26.63 51.66
N ASP A 2 -9.54 25.52 52.29
CA ASP A 2 -9.02 24.35 51.57
C ASP A 2 -10.03 23.63 50.65
N ASN A 3 -11.32 23.58 51.02
CA ASN A 3 -12.35 22.94 50.19
C ASN A 3 -12.70 23.70 48.91
N ILE A 4 -12.48 25.03 48.85
CA ILE A 4 -12.76 25.84 47.65
C ILE A 4 -11.60 25.71 46.65
N LEU A 5 -10.35 25.66 47.14
CA LEU A 5 -9.17 25.41 46.31
C LEU A 5 -9.19 24.00 45.69
N LEU A 6 -9.62 22.98 46.43
CA LEU A 6 -9.77 21.62 45.89
C LEU A 6 -10.84 21.54 44.79
N ALA A 7 -11.97 22.24 44.95
CA ALA A 7 -13.05 22.27 43.97
C ALA A 7 -12.67 23.05 42.69
N LEU A 8 -11.91 24.14 42.80
CA LEU A 8 -11.40 24.91 41.66
C LEU A 8 -10.31 24.13 40.89
N ALA A 9 -9.42 23.43 41.60
CA ALA A 9 -8.42 22.56 40.98
C ALA A 9 -9.06 21.38 40.24
N GLY A 10 -10.08 20.74 40.85
CA GLY A 10 -10.83 19.65 40.23
C GLY A 10 -11.56 20.09 38.95
N THR A 11 -12.30 21.20 38.98
CA THR A 11 -13.03 21.71 37.80
C THR A 11 -12.10 22.16 36.67
N SER A 12 -10.94 22.75 36.99
CA SER A 12 -9.92 23.09 36.00
C SER A 12 -9.31 21.83 35.37
N PHE A 13 -9.02 20.80 36.16
CA PHE A 13 -8.53 19.51 35.67
C PHE A 13 -9.57 18.82 34.77
N PHE A 14 -10.85 18.78 35.16
CA PHE A 14 -11.91 18.21 34.33
C PHE A 14 -12.12 18.97 33.02
N LYS A 15 -12.09 20.31 33.04
CA LYS A 15 -12.16 21.12 31.82
C LYS A 15 -10.95 20.90 30.92
N TYR A 16 -9.76 20.81 31.50
CA TYR A 16 -8.53 20.50 30.75
C TYR A 16 -8.56 19.10 30.16
N ALA A 17 -8.96 18.09 30.93
CA ALA A 17 -9.12 16.71 30.45
C ALA A 17 -10.19 16.61 29.35
N ALA A 18 -11.33 17.29 29.52
CA ALA A 18 -12.38 17.35 28.50
C ALA A 18 -11.91 18.09 27.23
N TYR A 19 -11.19 19.21 27.37
CA TYR A 19 -10.59 19.93 26.26
C TYR A 19 -9.57 19.05 25.51
N MET A 20 -8.67 18.38 26.23
CA MET A 20 -7.70 17.46 25.65
C MET A 20 -8.41 16.31 24.92
N TYR A 21 -9.42 15.72 25.54
CA TYR A 21 -10.24 14.65 24.95
C TYR A 21 -11.00 15.11 23.68
N MET A 22 -11.60 16.30 23.70
CA MET A 22 -12.29 16.87 22.54
C MET A 22 -11.32 17.28 21.43
N SER A 23 -10.15 17.82 21.79
CA SER A 23 -9.11 18.21 20.84
C SER A 23 -8.54 17.01 20.07
N LYS A 24 -8.38 15.86 20.75
CA LYS A 24 -8.02 14.58 20.10
C LYS A 24 -9.03 14.13 19.05
N ARG A 25 -10.31 14.48 19.21
CA ARG A 25 -11.40 14.12 18.30
C ARG A 25 -11.65 15.14 17.18
N SER A 26 -10.81 16.16 17.07
CA SER A 26 -10.91 17.18 16.03
C SER A 26 -9.87 16.96 14.93
N TYR A 27 -10.21 17.33 13.70
CA TYR A 27 -9.26 17.28 12.59
C TYR A 27 -8.18 18.35 12.78
N GLN A 28 -6.93 17.92 12.85
CA GLN A 28 -5.75 18.78 12.87
C GLN A 28 -5.02 18.69 11.55
N CYS A 29 -4.51 19.80 11.01
CA CYS A 29 -3.62 19.75 9.86
C CYS A 29 -2.31 19.07 10.29
N VAL A 30 -1.98 17.94 9.68
CA VAL A 30 -0.81 17.13 10.05
C VAL A 30 0.26 17.11 8.96
N GLY A 31 -0.03 17.61 7.77
CA GLY A 31 0.96 17.66 6.70
C GLY A 31 0.34 17.92 5.33
N THR A 32 1.04 17.51 4.29
CA THR A 32 0.64 17.70 2.90
C THR A 32 1.04 16.49 2.07
N VAL A 33 0.21 16.12 1.10
CA VAL A 33 0.54 15.08 0.12
C VAL A 33 1.79 15.51 -0.65
N SER A 34 2.84 14.71 -0.59
CA SER A 34 4.11 14.97 -1.26
C SER A 34 4.24 14.17 -2.56
N GLU A 35 3.87 12.89 -2.54
CA GLU A 35 3.93 12.02 -3.70
C GLU A 35 2.75 11.05 -3.70
N LEU A 36 2.32 10.66 -4.91
CA LEU A 36 1.25 9.71 -5.14
C LEU A 36 1.73 8.62 -6.10
N TYR A 37 1.42 7.37 -5.74
CA TYR A 37 1.83 6.20 -6.50
C TYR A 37 0.66 5.23 -6.74
N LEU A 38 0.53 4.82 -7.99
CA LEU A 38 -0.25 3.67 -8.41
C LEU A 38 0.70 2.51 -8.73
N TYR A 39 0.35 1.28 -8.36
CA TYR A 39 1.08 0.08 -8.74
C TYR A 39 0.10 -0.88 -9.41
N PRO A 40 -0.18 -0.73 -10.72
CA PRO A 40 -1.25 -1.47 -11.38
C PRO A 40 -1.05 -2.99 -11.31
N VAL A 41 0.22 -3.40 -11.40
CA VAL A 41 0.64 -4.80 -11.35
C VAL A 41 1.35 -5.09 -10.04
N LYS A 42 0.90 -6.15 -9.36
CA LYS A 42 1.46 -6.62 -8.11
C LYS A 42 2.95 -6.88 -8.27
N SER A 43 3.74 -6.23 -7.41
CA SER A 43 5.20 -6.37 -7.36
C SER A 43 5.94 -5.87 -8.61
N CYS A 44 5.34 -5.03 -9.44
CA CYS A 44 6.04 -4.29 -10.50
C CYS A 44 6.34 -2.85 -10.08
N LYS A 45 7.02 -2.10 -10.96
CA LYS A 45 7.36 -0.69 -10.74
C LYS A 45 6.10 0.16 -10.53
N GLY A 46 6.19 1.14 -9.64
CA GLY A 46 5.12 2.10 -9.39
C GLY A 46 5.11 3.23 -10.42
N LEU A 47 3.92 3.73 -10.71
CA LEU A 47 3.66 4.94 -11.48
C LEU A 47 3.52 6.11 -10.53
N LYS A 48 4.47 7.07 -10.59
CA LYS A 48 4.35 8.34 -9.88
C LYS A 48 3.39 9.25 -10.65
N VAL A 49 2.39 9.79 -9.97
CA VAL A 49 1.36 10.65 -10.57
C VAL A 49 1.12 11.88 -9.71
N ASN A 50 0.48 12.91 -10.28
CA ASN A 50 0.15 14.15 -9.56
C ASN A 50 -1.24 14.12 -8.91
N SER A 51 -2.08 13.17 -9.29
CA SER A 51 -3.43 12.98 -8.73
C SER A 51 -3.87 11.53 -8.82
N LEU A 52 -4.70 11.08 -7.88
CA LEU A 52 -5.31 9.75 -7.86
C LEU A 52 -6.77 9.86 -7.41
N ARG A 53 -7.64 9.06 -8.01
CA ARG A 53 -8.97 8.82 -7.45
C ARG A 53 -8.86 7.79 -6.34
N CYS A 54 -9.31 8.14 -5.14
CA CYS A 54 -9.42 7.20 -4.04
C CYS A 54 -10.78 6.52 -4.10
N THR A 55 -10.80 5.22 -4.39
CA THR A 55 -12.00 4.38 -4.44
C THR A 55 -12.07 3.41 -3.25
N ARG A 56 -13.19 2.69 -3.09
CA ARG A 56 -13.25 1.58 -2.12
C ARG A 56 -12.29 0.42 -2.41
N LEU A 57 -11.82 0.27 -3.66
CA LEU A 57 -10.93 -0.83 -4.07
C LEU A 57 -9.44 -0.46 -4.01
N GLY A 58 -9.11 0.80 -3.72
CA GLY A 58 -7.76 1.34 -3.80
C GLY A 58 -7.70 2.58 -4.68
N VAL A 59 -6.47 3.03 -4.96
CA VAL A 59 -6.25 4.15 -5.88
C VAL A 59 -6.55 3.73 -7.32
N GLU A 60 -7.10 4.67 -8.08
CA GLU A 60 -7.35 4.56 -9.52
C GLU A 60 -6.74 5.76 -10.25
N TYR A 61 -6.16 5.49 -11.41
CA TYR A 61 -5.64 6.50 -12.34
C TYR A 61 -5.84 6.05 -13.77
N ASP A 62 -6.51 6.89 -14.56
CA ASP A 62 -6.65 6.69 -16.02
C ASP A 62 -7.19 5.30 -16.40
N GLY A 63 -8.21 4.85 -15.66
CA GLY A 63 -8.87 3.56 -15.81
C GLY A 63 -8.16 2.38 -15.15
N MET A 64 -7.00 2.61 -14.53
CA MET A 64 -6.19 1.54 -13.92
C MET A 64 -6.28 1.57 -12.40
N TYR A 65 -6.63 0.43 -11.82
CA TYR A 65 -6.70 0.23 -10.38
C TYR A 65 -5.42 -0.39 -9.80
N ASP A 66 -5.18 -0.10 -8.53
CA ASP A 66 -4.01 -0.53 -7.80
C ASP A 66 -3.97 -2.04 -7.53
N ARG A 67 -2.94 -2.72 -8.03
CA ARG A 67 -2.72 -4.17 -7.89
C ARG A 67 -3.90 -5.01 -8.39
N HIS A 68 -4.54 -4.60 -9.49
CA HIS A 68 -5.55 -5.40 -10.18
C HIS A 68 -4.95 -6.41 -11.16
N TRP A 69 -3.65 -6.33 -11.43
CA TRP A 69 -2.91 -7.29 -12.23
C TRP A 69 -1.92 -8.07 -11.37
N VAL A 70 -1.72 -9.36 -11.66
CA VAL A 70 -0.76 -10.21 -10.94
C VAL A 70 -0.16 -11.26 -11.85
N PHE A 71 1.12 -11.57 -11.64
CA PHE A 71 1.75 -12.72 -12.25
C PHE A 71 1.59 -13.95 -11.36
N ALA A 72 1.26 -15.09 -11.97
CA ALA A 72 1.07 -16.35 -11.28
C ALA A 72 1.75 -17.49 -12.04
N THR A 73 2.08 -18.57 -11.34
CA THR A 73 2.60 -19.80 -11.96
C THR A 73 1.52 -20.46 -12.81
N GLU A 74 1.91 -20.97 -13.99
CA GLU A 74 0.96 -21.62 -14.91
C GLU A 74 0.34 -22.89 -14.32
N LYS A 75 1.10 -23.64 -13.51
CA LYS A 75 0.72 -24.96 -13.01
C LYS A 75 -0.44 -24.92 -12.00
N ASP A 76 -0.34 -24.03 -11.02
CA ASP A 76 -1.18 -24.00 -9.82
C ASP A 76 -1.78 -22.62 -9.52
N GLY A 77 -1.50 -21.61 -10.36
CA GLY A 77 -2.04 -20.26 -10.18
C GLY A 77 -1.48 -19.55 -8.94
N GLN A 78 -0.35 -20.02 -8.38
CA GLN A 78 0.28 -19.38 -7.24
C GLN A 78 0.84 -18.02 -7.66
N TRP A 79 0.36 -16.94 -7.02
CA TRP A 79 0.90 -15.60 -7.27
C TRP A 79 2.42 -15.57 -7.01
N ILE A 80 3.14 -14.79 -7.82
CA ILE A 80 4.56 -14.52 -7.62
C ILE A 80 4.71 -13.06 -7.23
N THR A 81 5.65 -12.80 -6.32
CA THR A 81 5.94 -11.45 -5.84
C THR A 81 7.44 -11.17 -5.91
N GLN A 82 7.82 -9.90 -5.70
CA GLN A 82 9.23 -9.48 -5.59
C GLN A 82 10.00 -10.23 -4.49
N ARG A 83 9.31 -10.85 -3.53
CA ARG A 83 9.93 -11.74 -2.54
C ARG A 83 10.56 -12.96 -3.19
N GLN A 84 9.93 -13.52 -4.22
CA GLN A 84 10.43 -14.67 -4.98
C GLN A 84 11.24 -14.23 -6.19
N GLU A 85 10.75 -13.22 -6.93
CA GLU A 85 11.35 -12.74 -8.18
C GLU A 85 11.63 -11.23 -8.12
N PRO A 86 12.76 -10.80 -7.53
CA PRO A 86 13.12 -9.38 -7.38
C PRO A 86 13.14 -8.60 -8.70
N ARG A 87 13.48 -9.27 -9.81
CA ARG A 87 13.50 -8.71 -11.18
C ARG A 87 12.15 -8.14 -11.64
N MET A 88 11.04 -8.52 -11.02
CA MET A 88 9.73 -7.90 -11.30
C MET A 88 9.73 -6.38 -11.03
N ALA A 89 10.62 -5.87 -10.16
CA ALA A 89 10.80 -4.43 -9.96
C ALA A 89 11.20 -3.68 -11.24
N LEU A 90 11.82 -4.37 -12.19
CA LEU A 90 12.26 -3.82 -13.47
C LEU A 90 11.15 -3.77 -14.53
N ILE A 91 9.99 -4.37 -14.25
CA ILE A 91 8.84 -4.30 -15.15
C ILE A 91 8.16 -2.95 -14.94
N SER A 92 8.25 -2.08 -15.93
CA SER A 92 7.57 -0.79 -15.96
C SER A 92 6.26 -0.89 -16.72
N ILE A 93 5.30 -0.07 -16.27
CA ILE A 93 3.98 0.04 -16.87
C ILE A 93 3.85 1.45 -17.45
N SER A 94 3.26 1.58 -18.62
CA SER A 94 2.82 2.88 -19.16
C SER A 94 1.41 2.76 -19.74
N LEU A 95 0.68 3.86 -19.72
CA LEU A 95 -0.73 3.91 -20.11
C LEU A 95 -0.85 4.68 -21.43
N HIS A 96 -1.52 4.09 -22.42
CA HIS A 96 -1.65 4.64 -23.77
C HIS A 96 -3.08 4.46 -24.29
N GLY A 97 -3.93 5.48 -24.12
CA GLY A 97 -5.35 5.36 -24.50
C GLY A 97 -6.03 4.24 -23.73
N ASP A 98 -6.57 3.24 -24.44
CA ASP A 98 -7.19 2.05 -23.84
C ASP A 98 -6.20 0.88 -23.63
N GLU A 99 -4.91 1.09 -23.93
CA GLU A 99 -3.85 0.09 -23.77
C GLU A 99 -3.01 0.35 -22.52
N VAL A 100 -2.54 -0.75 -21.93
CA VAL A 100 -1.47 -0.80 -20.94
C VAL A 100 -0.27 -1.50 -21.56
N HIS A 101 0.88 -0.84 -21.48
CA HIS A 101 2.15 -1.35 -21.99
C HIS A 101 3.01 -1.86 -20.84
N PHE A 102 3.65 -3.00 -21.07
CA PHE A 102 4.60 -3.63 -20.16
C PHE A 102 5.98 -3.63 -20.82
N ASP A 103 6.94 -3.04 -20.15
CA ASP A 103 8.33 -2.95 -20.60
C ASP A 103 9.26 -3.57 -19.55
N ALA A 104 10.30 -4.26 -20.02
CA ALA A 104 11.35 -4.81 -19.18
C ALA A 104 12.68 -4.88 -19.95
N PRO A 105 13.83 -4.92 -19.26
CA PRO A 105 15.14 -4.98 -19.91
C PRO A 105 15.26 -6.15 -20.90
N GLY A 106 15.65 -5.85 -22.13
CA GLY A 106 15.86 -6.86 -23.18
C GLY A 106 14.57 -7.45 -23.78
N MET A 107 13.40 -6.88 -23.47
CA MET A 107 12.10 -7.35 -23.94
C MET A 107 11.47 -6.36 -24.91
N THR A 108 10.73 -6.85 -25.89
CA THR A 108 9.82 -6.03 -26.69
C THR A 108 8.62 -5.63 -25.84
N THR A 109 8.08 -4.43 -26.02
CA THR A 109 6.89 -3.97 -25.28
C THR A 109 5.72 -4.93 -25.50
N LEU A 110 5.12 -5.43 -24.41
CA LEU A 110 3.87 -6.16 -24.44
C LEU A 110 2.72 -5.15 -24.29
N LYS A 111 1.73 -5.22 -25.18
CA LYS A 111 0.56 -4.34 -25.17
C LYS A 111 -0.69 -5.15 -24.86
N LEU A 112 -1.48 -4.69 -23.91
CA LEU A 112 -2.73 -5.32 -23.51
C LEU A 112 -3.81 -4.26 -23.34
N PRO A 113 -5.10 -4.60 -23.46
CA PRO A 113 -6.17 -3.69 -23.06
C PRO A 113 -6.07 -3.38 -21.55
N LYS A 114 -6.36 -2.14 -21.14
CA LYS A 114 -6.41 -1.73 -19.72
C LYS A 114 -7.48 -2.46 -18.91
N ASP A 115 -8.61 -2.75 -19.56
CA ASP A 115 -9.75 -3.46 -18.97
C ASP A 115 -10.15 -4.69 -19.81
N PRO A 116 -9.39 -5.80 -19.71
CA PRO A 116 -9.74 -7.07 -20.35
C PRO A 116 -11.17 -7.48 -20.01
N LYS A 117 -11.96 -7.80 -21.05
CA LYS A 117 -13.38 -8.12 -20.90
C LYS A 117 -13.61 -9.60 -20.60
N LYS A 118 -14.59 -9.88 -19.73
CA LYS A 118 -14.90 -11.24 -19.25
C LYS A 118 -15.32 -12.21 -20.36
N ASP A 119 -15.95 -11.70 -21.42
CA ASP A 119 -16.37 -12.47 -22.60
C ASP A 119 -15.21 -12.84 -23.53
N GLN A 120 -14.05 -12.18 -23.37
CA GLN A 120 -12.86 -12.37 -24.21
C GLN A 120 -11.75 -13.15 -23.48
N CYS A 121 -11.88 -13.34 -22.17
CA CYS A 121 -10.86 -13.97 -21.33
C CYS A 121 -11.40 -15.19 -20.58
N LYS A 122 -10.53 -16.16 -20.29
CA LYS A 122 -10.89 -17.32 -19.47
C LYS A 122 -10.82 -16.94 -17.99
N VAL A 123 -11.86 -17.27 -17.22
CA VAL A 123 -11.80 -17.17 -15.76
C VAL A 123 -10.92 -18.30 -15.22
N LYS A 124 -9.91 -17.93 -14.43
CA LYS A 124 -9.00 -18.84 -13.73
C LYS A 124 -8.81 -18.40 -12.29
N LYS A 125 -8.48 -19.38 -11.44
CA LYS A 125 -8.17 -19.16 -10.02
C LYS A 125 -6.72 -18.77 -9.84
N VAL A 126 -6.47 -17.78 -8.98
CA VAL A 126 -5.15 -17.41 -8.48
C VAL A 126 -5.11 -17.65 -6.98
N GLN A 127 -4.08 -18.37 -6.54
CA GLN A 127 -3.81 -18.57 -5.13
C GLN A 127 -2.97 -17.41 -4.57
N VAL A 128 -3.56 -16.70 -3.62
CA VAL A 128 -2.99 -15.54 -2.93
C VAL A 128 -2.88 -15.86 -1.45
N LYS A 129 -1.70 -16.31 -1.02
CA LYS A 129 -1.50 -16.85 0.34
C LYS A 129 -2.46 -18.03 0.58
N MET A 130 -3.39 -17.90 1.54
CA MET A 130 -4.42 -18.88 1.86
C MET A 130 -5.72 -18.66 1.07
N ASP A 131 -5.86 -17.53 0.38
CA ASP A 131 -7.04 -17.20 -0.40
C ASP A 131 -6.92 -17.74 -1.82
N ILE A 132 -8.05 -18.09 -2.42
CA ILE A 132 -8.14 -18.45 -3.84
C ILE A 132 -9.20 -17.56 -4.47
N ILE A 133 -8.83 -16.75 -5.46
CA ILE A 133 -9.75 -15.80 -6.09
C ILE A 133 -9.82 -16.00 -7.60
N ASP A 134 -11.00 -15.76 -8.17
CA ASP A 134 -11.20 -15.77 -9.61
C ASP A 134 -10.61 -14.51 -10.26
N SER A 135 -10.10 -14.69 -11.47
CA SER A 135 -9.42 -13.67 -12.26
C SER A 135 -9.47 -14.02 -13.75
N LEU A 136 -9.20 -13.06 -14.61
CA LEU A 136 -9.10 -13.25 -16.05
C LEU A 136 -7.67 -13.59 -16.45
N ASP A 137 -7.49 -14.71 -17.15
CA ASP A 137 -6.25 -15.05 -17.85
C ASP A 137 -6.03 -14.09 -19.03
N CYS A 138 -4.89 -13.40 -19.05
CA CYS A 138 -4.55 -12.38 -20.04
C CYS A 138 -3.93 -12.93 -21.33
N GLY A 139 -3.99 -14.25 -21.54
CA GLY A 139 -3.68 -14.88 -22.81
C GLY A 139 -2.24 -15.36 -22.97
N THR A 140 -2.01 -16.08 -24.06
CA THR A 140 -0.74 -16.78 -24.34
C THR A 140 0.40 -15.82 -24.66
N GLU A 141 0.12 -14.66 -25.26
CA GLU A 141 1.14 -13.63 -25.53
C GLU A 141 1.69 -13.07 -24.22
N ALA A 142 0.81 -12.66 -23.31
CA ALA A 142 1.20 -12.17 -21.99
C ALA A 142 1.99 -13.24 -21.21
N ALA A 143 1.51 -14.49 -21.23
CA ALA A 143 2.18 -15.62 -20.60
C ALA A 143 3.58 -15.87 -21.18
N ALA A 144 3.72 -15.87 -22.51
CA ALA A 144 5.01 -16.05 -23.19
C ALA A 144 5.99 -14.93 -22.86
N TRP A 145 5.52 -13.67 -22.83
CA TRP A 145 6.33 -12.52 -22.50
C TRP A 145 6.90 -12.61 -21.08
N ILE A 146 6.04 -12.82 -20.07
CA ILE A 146 6.52 -12.89 -18.68
C ILE A 146 7.39 -14.14 -18.45
N SER A 147 7.05 -15.26 -19.12
CA SER A 147 7.82 -16.49 -18.99
C SER A 147 9.23 -16.33 -19.56
N LYS A 148 9.38 -15.62 -20.67
CA LYS A 148 10.68 -15.29 -21.26
C LYS A 148 11.49 -14.38 -20.34
N PHE A 149 10.86 -13.33 -19.76
CA PHE A 149 11.58 -12.42 -18.88
C PHE A 149 12.06 -13.10 -17.60
N LEU A 150 11.20 -13.88 -16.93
CA LEU A 150 11.53 -14.53 -15.65
C LEU A 150 12.19 -15.90 -15.80
N GLY A 151 12.28 -16.45 -17.02
CA GLY A 151 12.91 -17.76 -17.27
C GLY A 151 12.15 -18.96 -16.73
N ARG A 152 10.83 -18.84 -16.49
CA ARG A 152 9.97 -19.90 -15.96
C ARG A 152 8.53 -19.74 -16.46
N LYS A 153 7.76 -20.82 -16.51
CA LYS A 153 6.36 -20.79 -16.99
C LYS A 153 5.44 -20.01 -16.05
N MET A 154 4.83 -18.95 -16.58
CA MET A 154 4.06 -17.95 -15.85
C MET A 154 2.86 -17.48 -16.67
N CYS A 155 1.82 -17.01 -15.99
CA CYS A 155 0.63 -16.38 -16.56
C CYS A 155 0.46 -14.98 -15.96
N LEU A 156 -0.22 -14.10 -16.70
CA LEU A 156 -0.68 -12.81 -16.21
C LEU A 156 -2.19 -12.88 -15.99
N HIS A 157 -2.63 -12.41 -14.83
CA HIS A 157 -4.02 -12.41 -14.42
C HIS A 157 -4.48 -10.99 -14.12
N TYR A 158 -5.74 -10.69 -14.47
CA TYR A 158 -6.41 -9.43 -14.19
C TYR A 158 -7.67 -9.65 -13.35
N SER A 159 -7.92 -8.80 -12.36
CA SER A 159 -9.16 -8.79 -11.58
C SER A 159 -9.97 -7.54 -11.94
N PRO A 160 -10.96 -7.64 -12.86
CA PRO A 160 -11.90 -6.56 -13.14
C PRO A 160 -12.55 -6.00 -11.88
N SER A 161 -12.88 -4.70 -11.84
CA SER A 161 -13.45 -4.06 -10.64
C SER A 161 -14.77 -4.67 -10.18
N ASP A 162 -15.52 -5.31 -11.07
CA ASP A 162 -16.82 -5.94 -10.83
C ASP A 162 -16.73 -7.46 -10.55
N MET A 163 -15.52 -8.03 -10.45
CA MET A 163 -15.31 -9.38 -9.90
C MET A 163 -15.24 -9.35 -8.37
N GLU A 164 -15.47 -10.50 -7.75
CA GLU A 164 -15.24 -10.69 -6.32
C GLU A 164 -13.83 -10.21 -5.91
N LYS A 165 -13.74 -9.61 -4.72
CA LYS A 165 -12.52 -9.05 -4.16
C LYS A 165 -12.24 -9.69 -2.82
N ARG A 166 -10.98 -9.65 -2.42
CA ARG A 166 -10.58 -10.05 -1.07
C ARG A 166 -11.03 -8.97 -0.10
N ASP A 167 -11.41 -9.39 1.10
CA ASP A 167 -11.86 -8.50 2.17
C ASP A 167 -10.83 -8.49 3.30
N ALA A 168 -10.42 -7.30 3.75
CA ALA A 168 -9.35 -7.14 4.73
C ALA A 168 -9.72 -7.72 6.09
N VAL A 169 -11.02 -7.84 6.39
CA VAL A 169 -11.50 -8.48 7.62
C VAL A 169 -11.14 -9.97 7.69
N ASN A 170 -10.95 -10.63 6.54
CA ASN A 170 -10.62 -12.06 6.46
C ASN A 170 -9.12 -12.33 6.55
N ALA A 171 -8.29 -11.30 6.74
CA ALA A 171 -6.86 -11.47 6.83
C ALA A 171 -6.48 -12.26 8.09
N GLN A 172 -5.84 -13.41 7.88
CA GLN A 172 -5.34 -14.24 8.99
C GLN A 172 -4.08 -13.60 9.59
N LYS A 173 -4.25 -12.81 10.64
CA LYS A 173 -3.17 -12.15 11.38
C LYS A 173 -3.07 -12.68 12.81
N LEU A 174 -1.88 -12.58 13.38
CA LEU A 174 -1.59 -12.97 14.77
C LEU A 174 -1.93 -11.85 15.77
N TRP A 175 -2.41 -10.71 15.29
CA TRP A 175 -2.75 -9.51 16.06
C TRP A 175 -4.08 -8.94 15.57
N SER A 176 -4.70 -8.11 16.41
CA SER A 176 -5.96 -7.43 16.10
C SER A 176 -5.78 -6.33 15.05
N HIS A 177 -6.84 -6.05 14.30
CA HIS A 177 -6.89 -4.97 13.31
C HIS A 177 -8.31 -4.42 13.17
N ASP A 178 -8.44 -3.20 12.67
CA ASP A 178 -9.71 -2.47 12.62
C ASP A 178 -10.39 -2.48 11.23
N ALA A 179 -9.98 -3.42 10.37
CA ALA A 179 -10.67 -3.68 9.11
C ALA A 179 -12.13 -4.08 9.34
N LYS A 180 -13.02 -3.58 8.47
CA LYS A 180 -14.45 -3.85 8.47
C LYS A 180 -14.83 -4.59 7.20
N LYS A 181 -15.94 -5.34 7.26
CA LYS A 181 -16.51 -5.99 6.07
C LYS A 181 -16.77 -4.94 4.99
N GLY A 182 -16.31 -5.20 3.77
CA GLY A 182 -16.34 -4.28 2.64
C GLY A 182 -15.06 -3.45 2.46
N ASP A 183 -14.03 -3.64 3.30
CA ASP A 183 -12.69 -3.10 3.08
C ASP A 183 -11.97 -3.96 2.01
N LEU A 184 -12.40 -3.78 0.76
CA LEU A 184 -12.07 -4.66 -0.36
C LEU A 184 -10.76 -4.27 -1.06
N PHE A 185 -10.08 -5.27 -1.63
CA PHE A 185 -8.90 -5.09 -2.45
C PHE A 185 -8.69 -6.29 -3.38
N ALA A 186 -7.94 -6.09 -4.47
CA ALA A 186 -7.60 -7.15 -5.42
C ALA A 186 -6.36 -7.94 -4.95
N PHE A 187 -5.22 -7.77 -5.63
CA PHE A 187 -3.99 -8.53 -5.35
C PHE A 187 -3.04 -7.83 -4.37
N SER A 188 -3.47 -6.77 -3.69
CA SER A 188 -2.70 -6.17 -2.59
C SER A 188 -2.45 -7.19 -1.47
N ASP A 189 -1.42 -6.94 -0.64
CA ASP A 189 -1.02 -7.91 0.39
C ASP A 189 -2.05 -8.01 1.54
N TYR A 190 -2.69 -6.89 1.91
CA TYR A 190 -3.64 -6.81 3.04
C TYR A 190 -4.83 -5.85 2.84
N CYS A 191 -4.62 -4.67 2.24
CA CYS A 191 -5.71 -3.68 2.08
C CYS A 191 -5.47 -2.77 0.86
N ALA A 192 -6.41 -1.85 0.65
CA ALA A 192 -6.49 -0.99 -0.52
C ALA A 192 -5.44 0.15 -0.57
N TYR A 193 -4.91 0.58 0.58
CA TYR A 193 -4.03 1.74 0.66
C TYR A 193 -2.89 1.55 1.65
N MET A 194 -1.74 2.15 1.34
CA MET A 194 -0.68 2.37 2.31
C MET A 194 -0.23 3.83 2.27
N MET A 195 -0.05 4.43 3.45
CA MET A 195 0.51 5.77 3.63
C MET A 195 1.84 5.70 4.39
N LEU A 196 2.76 6.63 4.08
CA LEU A 196 4.08 6.71 4.71
C LEU A 196 4.53 8.18 4.82
N SER A 197 5.15 8.56 5.93
CA SER A 197 5.78 9.88 6.04
C SER A 197 7.18 9.94 5.42
N GLN A 198 7.44 11.04 4.73
CA GLN A 198 8.77 11.38 4.22
C GLN A 198 9.76 11.54 5.37
N SER A 199 9.35 12.15 6.48
CA SER A 199 10.18 12.30 7.68
C SER A 199 10.54 10.96 8.32
N GLY A 200 9.64 9.96 8.31
CA GLY A 200 9.95 8.60 8.73
C GLY A 200 10.98 7.91 7.82
N LEU A 201 10.94 8.21 6.50
CA LEU A 201 11.91 7.72 5.52
C LEU A 201 13.27 8.38 5.70
N ASP A 202 13.29 9.69 5.94
CA ASP A 202 14.52 10.44 6.21
C ASP A 202 15.19 9.92 7.49
N GLU A 203 14.41 9.68 8.55
CA GLU A 203 14.89 9.13 9.82
C GLU A 203 15.45 7.71 9.67
N LEU A 204 14.84 6.88 8.82
CA LEU A 204 15.39 5.57 8.46
C LEU A 204 16.70 5.72 7.69
N ASN A 205 16.75 6.60 6.68
CA ASN A 205 17.94 6.81 5.85
C ASN A 205 19.13 7.35 6.65
N ASN A 206 18.90 8.12 7.73
CA ASN A 206 19.96 8.54 8.66
C ASN A 206 20.62 7.37 9.41
N ARG A 207 20.02 6.18 9.38
CA ARG A 207 20.48 4.95 10.05
C ARG A 207 21.07 3.94 9.07
N LEU A 208 21.05 4.23 7.77
CA LEU A 208 21.51 3.33 6.71
C LEU A 208 22.81 3.82 6.10
N ALA A 209 23.70 2.88 5.74
CA ALA A 209 24.88 3.21 4.95
C ALA A 209 24.49 3.60 3.51
N GLU A 210 23.54 2.88 2.93
CA GLU A 210 22.99 3.14 1.59
C GLU A 210 21.53 3.56 1.72
N PRO A 211 21.15 4.78 1.29
CA PRO A 211 19.80 5.27 1.44
C PRO A 211 18.82 4.51 0.53
N VAL A 212 17.59 4.37 1.02
CA VAL A 212 16.47 3.77 0.30
C VAL A 212 15.40 4.81 -0.02
N THR A 213 14.45 4.45 -0.88
CA THR A 213 13.37 5.35 -1.31
C THR A 213 12.01 4.81 -0.87
N CYS A 214 10.96 5.64 -0.99
CA CYS A 214 9.58 5.20 -0.77
C CYS A 214 9.16 4.01 -1.67
N LEU A 215 9.85 3.81 -2.81
CA LEU A 215 9.61 2.70 -3.72
C LEU A 215 9.93 1.33 -3.10
N ASN A 216 10.89 1.27 -2.17
CA ASN A 216 11.17 0.07 -1.38
C ASN A 216 9.96 -0.33 -0.51
N PHE A 217 9.16 0.65 -0.10
CA PHE A 217 8.03 0.45 0.81
C PHE A 217 6.68 0.36 0.11
N ARG A 218 6.61 0.82 -1.15
CA ARG A 218 5.47 0.68 -2.07
C ARG A 218 4.18 1.35 -1.57
N SER A 219 4.31 2.44 -0.82
CA SER A 219 3.19 3.23 -0.35
C SER A 219 2.51 3.97 -1.50
N ASN A 220 1.20 4.17 -1.39
CA ASN A 220 0.41 4.90 -2.38
C ASN A 220 0.44 6.40 -2.13
N ILE A 221 0.49 6.82 -0.85
CA ILE A 221 0.46 8.22 -0.46
C ILE A 221 1.68 8.51 0.42
N ILE A 222 2.53 9.43 -0.01
CA ILE A 222 3.65 9.93 0.79
C ILE A 222 3.27 11.29 1.37
N VAL A 223 3.41 11.46 2.67
CA VAL A 223 3.11 12.72 3.37
C VAL A 223 4.39 13.43 3.80
N LYS A 224 4.42 14.76 3.68
CA LYS A 224 5.48 15.61 4.24
C LYS A 224 4.91 16.62 5.23
N GLY A 225 5.79 17.22 6.03
CA GLY A 225 5.41 18.27 6.99
C GLY A 225 4.93 17.73 8.35
N CYS A 226 5.16 16.45 8.64
CA CYS A 226 4.94 15.84 9.95
C CYS A 226 6.26 15.34 10.58
N PRO A 227 6.33 15.17 11.90
CA PRO A 227 7.44 14.47 12.56
C PRO A 227 7.63 13.03 12.04
N PRO A 228 8.83 12.43 12.18
CA PRO A 228 9.05 11.04 11.81
C PRO A 228 8.04 10.10 12.49
N TYR A 229 7.43 9.21 11.70
CA TYR A 229 6.47 8.20 12.16
C TYR A 229 5.16 8.76 12.75
N ASP A 230 4.88 10.05 12.61
CA ASP A 230 3.66 10.67 13.15
C ASP A 230 2.37 10.02 12.60
N GLU A 231 2.44 9.40 11.42
CA GLU A 231 1.32 8.66 10.84
C GLU A 231 0.83 7.49 11.70
N ASP A 232 1.68 6.94 12.57
CA ASP A 232 1.30 5.84 13.48
C ASP A 232 0.16 6.25 14.42
N GLU A 233 0.09 7.53 14.77
CA GLU A 233 -0.85 8.13 15.72
C GLU A 233 -2.16 8.62 15.08
N TRP A 234 -2.29 8.54 13.75
CA TRP A 234 -3.47 8.99 13.04
C TRP A 234 -4.53 7.89 13.02
N ASP A 235 -5.71 8.19 13.55
CA ASP A 235 -6.86 7.28 13.58
C ASP A 235 -7.73 7.44 12.32
N VAL A 236 -8.14 8.68 12.04
CA VAL A 236 -8.94 9.04 10.87
C VAL A 236 -8.24 10.12 10.08
N ILE A 237 -8.01 9.88 8.79
CA ILE A 237 -7.30 10.79 7.89
C ILE A 237 -8.29 11.36 6.89
N LYS A 238 -8.19 12.66 6.62
CA LYS A 238 -8.97 13.37 5.61
C LYS A 238 -8.05 14.15 4.68
N ILE A 239 -8.24 13.94 3.37
CA ILE A 239 -7.58 14.68 2.30
C ILE A 239 -8.68 15.14 1.36
N ARG A 240 -8.90 16.46 1.26
CA ARG A 240 -10.10 17.02 0.59
C ARG A 240 -11.39 16.41 1.15
N LYS A 241 -12.22 15.74 0.35
CA LYS A 241 -13.40 14.99 0.81
C LYS A 241 -13.09 13.53 1.12
N ALA A 242 -11.98 12.98 0.61
CA ALA A 242 -11.61 11.61 0.86
C ALA A 242 -11.37 11.40 2.36
N LYS A 243 -11.93 10.31 2.90
CA LYS A 243 -11.77 9.93 4.30
C LYS A 243 -11.26 8.51 4.39
N PHE A 244 -10.27 8.32 5.26
CA PHE A 244 -9.62 7.06 5.51
C PHE A 244 -9.63 6.72 6.98
N ARG A 245 -9.77 5.43 7.29
CA ARG A 245 -9.49 4.88 8.60
C ARG A 245 -8.13 4.22 8.59
N ASN A 246 -7.32 4.47 9.61
CA ASN A 246 -6.14 3.66 9.87
C ASN A 246 -6.60 2.32 10.45
N ILE A 247 -6.36 1.24 9.71
CA ILE A 247 -6.89 -0.09 10.07
C ILE A 247 -5.82 -1.02 10.67
N ASP A 248 -4.53 -0.73 10.43
CA ASP A 248 -3.41 -1.47 11.00
C ASP A 248 -2.10 -0.72 10.70
N ALA A 249 -1.06 -0.97 11.49
CA ALA A 249 0.30 -0.64 11.08
C ALA A 249 0.75 -1.53 9.89
N CYS A 250 1.67 -1.02 9.07
CA CYS A 250 2.24 -1.78 7.97
C CYS A 250 3.51 -2.52 8.41
N THR A 251 3.38 -3.82 8.67
CA THR A 251 4.53 -4.70 8.94
C THR A 251 5.39 -4.87 7.71
N ARG A 252 6.72 -4.79 7.89
CA ARG A 252 7.69 -4.90 6.80
C ARG A 252 8.20 -6.32 6.66
N CYS A 253 8.66 -6.66 5.46
CA CYS A 253 9.18 -7.97 5.13
C CYS A 253 10.32 -7.83 4.12
N ILE A 254 10.95 -8.96 3.77
CA ILE A 254 12.10 -9.03 2.86
C ILE A 254 11.90 -8.33 1.50
N LEU A 255 10.65 -8.04 1.09
CA LEU A 255 10.41 -7.24 -0.11
C LEU A 255 11.09 -5.88 -0.04
N THR A 256 11.17 -5.25 1.14
CA THR A 256 11.77 -3.90 1.28
C THR A 256 13.24 -3.86 0.91
N THR A 257 13.92 -5.02 0.91
CA THR A 257 15.34 -5.14 0.59
C THR A 257 15.60 -5.23 -0.91
N VAL A 258 14.56 -5.33 -1.74
CA VAL A 258 14.70 -5.31 -3.20
C VAL A 258 15.00 -3.89 -3.65
N ASP A 259 16.13 -3.71 -4.33
CA ASP A 259 16.47 -2.48 -5.04
C ASP A 259 15.48 -2.27 -6.20
N PRO A 260 14.69 -1.19 -6.20
CA PRO A 260 13.65 -0.97 -7.20
C PRO A 260 14.18 -0.66 -8.59
N PHE A 261 15.48 -0.35 -8.73
CA PHE A 261 16.13 0.00 -9.98
C PHE A 261 17.01 -1.12 -10.53
N LYS A 262 17.53 -2.00 -9.66
CA LYS A 262 18.35 -3.16 -10.05
C LYS A 262 17.56 -4.47 -10.09
N GLY A 263 16.46 -4.57 -9.34
CA GLY A 263 15.70 -5.81 -9.23
C GLY A 263 16.50 -6.92 -8.53
N GLU A 264 17.29 -6.55 -7.52
CA GLU A 264 18.15 -7.43 -6.73
C GLU A 264 17.86 -7.21 -5.25
N LYS A 265 17.94 -8.26 -4.43
CA LYS A 265 17.84 -8.13 -2.97
C LYS A 265 19.16 -7.64 -2.39
N SER A 266 19.08 -6.78 -1.38
CA SER A 266 20.22 -6.44 -0.54
C SER A 266 20.80 -7.71 0.10
N LYS A 267 22.13 -7.86 0.02
CA LYS A 267 22.87 -8.98 0.60
C LYS A 267 22.87 -8.92 2.13
N ASP A 268 22.82 -7.71 2.68
CA ASP A 268 22.85 -7.45 4.12
C ASP A 268 21.44 -7.31 4.72
N GLU A 269 20.41 -7.60 3.93
CA GLU A 269 18.98 -7.50 4.28
C GLU A 269 18.52 -6.09 4.69
N GLU A 270 19.25 -5.05 4.30
CA GLU A 270 18.82 -3.66 4.49
C GLU A 270 17.70 -3.28 3.51
N PRO A 271 16.72 -2.45 3.93
CA PRO A 271 16.63 -1.73 5.21
C PRO A 271 15.88 -2.51 6.30
N LEU A 272 15.52 -3.78 6.06
CA LEU A 272 14.67 -4.55 6.97
C LEU A 272 15.38 -4.80 8.31
N LYS A 273 16.67 -5.14 8.25
CA LYS A 273 17.50 -5.38 9.43
C LYS A 273 17.58 -4.14 10.32
N THR A 274 17.84 -2.97 9.76
CA THR A 274 17.81 -1.71 10.53
C THR A 274 16.44 -1.43 11.14
N LEU A 275 15.35 -1.60 10.39
CA LEU A 275 14.00 -1.42 10.93
C LEU A 275 13.72 -2.35 12.13
N GLN A 276 14.21 -3.59 12.12
CA GLN A 276 14.03 -4.53 13.24
C GLN A 276 14.65 -4.04 14.55
N THR A 277 15.66 -3.16 14.51
CA THR A 277 16.36 -2.73 15.73
C THR A 277 15.60 -1.69 16.54
N TYR A 278 14.68 -0.94 15.92
CA TYR A 278 14.01 0.20 16.57
C TYR A 278 12.53 0.37 16.21
N ARG A 279 12.01 -0.40 15.25
CA ARG A 279 10.61 -0.37 14.81
C ARG A 279 9.89 -1.71 15.02
N ALA A 280 10.45 -2.61 15.81
CA ALA A 280 9.77 -3.82 16.27
C ALA A 280 9.02 -3.54 17.57
N PHE A 281 7.70 -3.69 17.56
CA PHE A 281 6.83 -3.38 18.70
C PHE A 281 5.83 -4.51 18.92
N GLU A 282 5.51 -4.81 20.18
CA GLU A 282 4.37 -5.66 20.52
C GLU A 282 3.05 -5.00 20.04
N PRO A 283 2.04 -5.76 19.59
CA PRO A 283 1.96 -7.23 19.55
C PRO A 283 2.54 -7.87 18.28
N TYR A 284 3.28 -7.12 17.46
CA TYR A 284 3.82 -7.61 16.20
C TYR A 284 5.09 -8.44 16.46
N PRO A 285 5.29 -9.58 15.76
CA PRO A 285 6.51 -10.36 15.90
C PRO A 285 7.76 -9.50 15.64
N PRO A 286 8.88 -9.68 16.37
CA PRO A 286 10.09 -8.87 16.17
C PRO A 286 10.64 -8.88 14.74
N SER A 287 10.39 -9.95 13.99
CA SER A 287 10.74 -10.08 12.57
C SER A 287 9.89 -9.23 11.61
N LYS A 288 8.88 -8.53 12.13
CA LYS A 288 7.87 -7.74 11.41
C LYS A 288 7.86 -6.28 11.89
N PRO A 289 8.94 -5.52 11.70
CA PRO A 289 8.98 -4.13 12.15
C PRO A 289 7.94 -3.28 11.39
N LEU A 290 7.55 -2.16 11.97
CA LEU A 290 6.49 -1.29 11.48
C LEU A 290 7.05 -0.11 10.68
N PHE A 291 6.53 0.11 9.48
CA PHE A 291 6.84 1.33 8.74
C PHE A 291 5.73 1.69 7.75
N GLY A 292 5.08 2.83 8.00
CA GLY A 292 3.84 3.27 7.36
C GLY A 292 2.59 2.58 7.91
N ILE A 293 1.42 3.04 7.46
CA ILE A 293 0.11 2.59 7.94
C ILE A 293 -0.77 2.06 6.79
N HIS A 294 -1.64 1.11 7.12
CA HIS A 294 -2.64 0.56 6.23
C HIS A 294 -3.96 1.31 6.39
N LEU A 295 -4.57 1.69 5.27
CA LEU A 295 -5.80 2.48 5.28
C LEU A 295 -6.93 1.79 4.53
N ALA A 296 -8.15 1.99 5.03
CA ALA A 296 -9.40 1.74 4.31
C ALA A 296 -10.07 3.08 3.96
N ASN A 297 -10.73 3.16 2.81
CA ASN A 297 -11.42 4.37 2.37
C ASN A 297 -12.93 4.29 2.66
N ASP A 298 -13.44 5.27 3.40
CA ASP A 298 -14.87 5.37 3.73
C ASP A 298 -15.61 6.38 2.81
N VAL A 299 -14.89 7.39 2.31
CA VAL A 299 -15.41 8.41 1.40
C VAL A 299 -14.45 8.57 0.23
N GLU A 300 -14.95 8.38 -0.98
CA GLU A 300 -14.19 8.54 -2.22
C GLU A 300 -14.01 10.02 -2.58
N ASP A 301 -12.84 10.37 -3.11
CA ASP A 301 -12.57 11.67 -3.75
C ASP A 301 -11.30 11.56 -4.61
N VAL A 302 -11.03 12.58 -5.42
CA VAL A 302 -9.74 12.72 -6.11
C VAL A 302 -8.79 13.55 -5.27
N ILE A 303 -7.62 13.02 -4.95
CA ILE A 303 -6.55 13.73 -4.23
C ILE A 303 -5.41 14.10 -5.17
N HIS A 304 -4.66 15.14 -4.81
CA HIS A 304 -3.58 15.72 -5.58
C HIS A 304 -2.34 15.88 -4.70
N VAL A 305 -1.17 15.85 -5.33
CA VAL A 305 0.06 16.34 -4.71
C VAL A 305 -0.14 17.81 -4.30
N GLY A 306 0.24 18.14 -3.08
CA GLY A 306 0.04 19.46 -2.50
C GLY A 306 -1.26 19.62 -1.68
N ASP A 307 -2.18 18.66 -1.70
CA ASP A 307 -3.37 18.74 -0.84
C ASP A 307 -2.97 18.65 0.66
N PRO A 308 -3.55 19.49 1.53
CA PRO A 308 -3.35 19.38 2.97
C PRO A 308 -3.99 18.10 3.50
N ILE A 309 -3.32 17.49 4.49
CA ILE A 309 -3.78 16.30 5.18
C ILE A 309 -4.23 16.70 6.57
N TYR A 310 -5.43 16.28 6.93
CA TYR A 310 -5.96 16.45 8.27
C TYR A 310 -6.14 15.10 8.95
N ALA A 311 -5.82 14.98 10.23
CA ALA A 311 -6.05 13.75 10.98
C ALA A 311 -6.72 14.00 12.33
N ILE A 312 -7.53 13.04 12.74
CA ILE A 312 -7.94 12.81 14.13
C ILE A 312 -6.92 11.82 14.72
N ARG A 313 -6.40 12.11 15.90
CA ARG A 313 -5.36 11.29 16.56
C ARG A 313 -5.96 10.28 17.54
N LYS A 314 -5.24 9.19 17.80
CA LYS A 314 -5.57 8.14 18.78
C LYS A 314 -5.53 8.66 20.24
#